data_AF-U2TPJ3-F1
#
_entry.id   AF-U2TPJ3-F1
#
_cell.length_a   1.000
_cell.length_b   1.000
_cell.length_c   1.000
_cell.angle_alpha   90.00
_cell.angle_beta   90.00
_cell.angle_gamma   90.00
#
_symmetry.space_group_name_H-M   'P 1'
#
loop_
_entity.id
_entity.type
_entity.pdbx_description
1 polymer ?
#
loop_
_entity_poly.entity_id
_entity_poly.type
_entity_poly.pdbx_seq_one_letter_code
_entity_poly.pdbx_strand_id
1 'polypeptide(L)' 'MVSDAQKRANAKYRKKRMKQVTVRFSPNEMDVYDFLRGHENVSGYLKRLVREDMGRHSTISPSSS' A
#
# COMPACT_ATOMS: atom_id res chain seq x y z
N MET A 1 30.14 5.83 5.68
CA MET A 1 30.25 4.61 4.87
C MET A 1 29.35 3.54 5.50
N VAL A 2 28.26 3.13 4.85
CA VAL A 2 27.39 2.06 5.37
C VAL A 2 28.06 0.71 5.11
N SER A 3 28.38 -0.03 6.17
CA SER A 3 29.02 -1.35 6.09
C SER A 3 28.12 -2.38 5.41
N ASP A 4 28.70 -3.36 4.71
CA ASP A 4 27.94 -4.44 4.08
C ASP A 4 27.13 -5.28 5.08
N ALA A 5 27.56 -5.30 6.35
CA ALA A 5 26.78 -5.89 7.44
C ALA A 5 25.45 -5.15 7.67
N GLN A 6 25.47 -3.81 7.66
CA GLN A 6 24.25 -2.99 7.79
C GLN A 6 23.32 -3.15 6.58
N LYS A 7 23.86 -3.23 5.36
CA LYS A 7 23.06 -3.48 4.15
C LYS A 7 22.31 -4.82 4.23
N ARG A 8 22.99 -5.89 4.64
CA ARG A 8 22.38 -7.24 4.81
C ARG A 8 21.33 -7.26 5.91
N ALA A 9 21.57 -6.59 7.03
CA ALA A 9 20.60 -6.46 8.12
C ALA A 9 19.32 -5.74 7.67
N ASN A 10 19.45 -4.60 6.97
CA ASN A 10 18.32 -3.85 6.45
C ASN A 10 17.51 -4.64 5.40
N ALA A 11 18.17 -5.41 4.54
CA ALA A 11 17.51 -6.29 3.58
C ALA A 11 16.68 -7.38 4.28
N LYS A 12 17.23 -7.98 5.35
CA LYS A 12 16.55 -9.02 6.14
C LYS A 12 15.32 -8.45 6.86
N TYR A 13 15.41 -7.25 7.43
CA TYR A 13 14.28 -6.60 8.10
C TYR A 13 13.17 -6.25 7.11
N ARG A 14 13.52 -5.61 5.97
CA ARG A 14 12.55 -5.28 4.91
C ARG A 14 11.80 -6.51 4.42
N LYS A 15 12.51 -7.61 4.09
CA LYS A 15 11.88 -8.83 3.59
C LYS A 15 10.96 -9.50 4.62
N LYS A 16 11.30 -9.45 5.91
CA LYS A 16 10.52 -10.11 6.98
C LYS A 16 9.34 -9.28 7.48
N ARG A 17 9.42 -7.94 7.41
CA ARG A 17 8.45 -7.05 8.06
C ARG A 17 7.65 -6.17 7.10
N MET A 18 8.08 -6.04 5.85
CA MET A 18 7.33 -5.28 4.83
C MET A 18 6.63 -6.23 3.86
N LYS A 19 5.39 -5.90 3.53
CA LYS A 19 4.62 -6.54 2.47
C LYS A 19 4.45 -5.52 1.36
N GLN A 20 4.63 -5.95 0.12
CA GLN A 20 4.48 -5.11 -1.07
C GLN A 20 3.28 -5.61 -1.87
N VAL A 21 2.48 -4.66 -2.35
CA VAL A 21 1.43 -4.89 -3.33
C VAL A 21 1.82 -4.10 -4.58
N THR A 22 1.73 -4.75 -5.74
CA THR A 22 2.01 -4.13 -7.04
C THR A 22 0.71 -4.07 -7.82
N VAL A 23 0.34 -2.88 -8.28
CA VAL A 23 -0.83 -2.63 -9.13
C VAL A 23 -0.34 -2.25 -10.51
N ARG A 24 -0.91 -2.85 -11.56
CA ARG A 24 -0.63 -2.54 -12.95
C ARG A 24 -1.85 -1.84 -13.52
N PHE A 25 -1.62 -0.77 -14.28
CA PHE A 25 -2.66 -0.03 -14.99
C PHE A 25 -2.51 -0.30 -16.48
N SER A 26 -3.61 -0.64 -17.13
CA SER A 26 -3.66 -0.80 -18.58
C SER A 26 -3.84 0.57 -19.27
N PRO A 27 -3.59 0.70 -20.58
CA PRO A 27 -3.79 1.97 -21.29
C PRO A 27 -5.21 2.57 -21.16
N ASN A 28 -6.21 1.75 -20.87
CA ASN A 28 -7.60 2.20 -20.70
C ASN A 28 -7.89 2.78 -19.31
N GLU A 29 -6.95 2.67 -18.36
CA GLU A 29 -7.08 3.12 -16.96
C GLU A 29 -6.04 4.20 -16.63
N MET A 30 -5.53 4.90 -17.65
CA MET A 30 -4.50 5.92 -17.47
C MET A 30 -5.03 7.14 -16.72
N ASP A 31 -6.31 7.44 -16.85
CA ASP A 31 -7.00 8.44 -16.03
C ASP A 31 -6.87 8.13 -14.52
N VAL A 32 -7.05 6.87 -14.13
CA VAL A 32 -6.90 6.42 -12.73
C VAL A 32 -5.44 6.53 -12.28
N TYR A 33 -4.50 6.16 -13.15
CA TYR A 33 -3.08 6.29 -12.87
C TYR A 33 -2.66 7.76 -12.68
N ASP A 34 -3.10 8.65 -13.57
CA ASP A 34 -2.78 10.07 -13.56
C ASP A 34 -3.37 10.73 -12.31
N PHE A 35 -4.63 10.42 -11.97
CA PHE A 35 -5.24 10.86 -10.72
C PHE A 35 -4.43 10.41 -9.50
N LEU A 36 -4.05 9.13 -9.47
CA LEU A 36 -3.26 8.57 -8.37
C LEU A 36 -1.89 9.26 -8.25
N ARG A 37 -1.22 9.54 -9.37
CA ARG A 37 0.10 10.21 -9.42
C ARG A 37 0.05 11.71 -9.17
N GLY A 38 -1.11 12.34 -9.28
CA GLY A 38 -1.30 13.75 -8.93
C GLY A 38 -1.15 14.05 -7.43
N HIS A 39 -1.17 13.03 -6.57
CA HIS A 39 -0.96 13.18 -5.14
C HIS A 39 0.53 13.23 -4.76
N GLU A 40 0.91 14.21 -3.94
CA GLU A 40 2.27 14.34 -3.39
C GLU A 40 2.74 13.06 -2.65
N ASN A 41 1.81 12.36 -1.99
CA ASN A 41 2.08 11.10 -1.30
C ASN A 41 1.07 10.00 -1.65
N VAL A 42 1.33 9.32 -2.75
CA VAL A 42 0.54 8.17 -3.24
C VAL A 42 0.41 7.05 -2.22
N SER A 43 1.50 6.69 -1.54
CA SER A 43 1.49 5.58 -0.56
C SER A 43 0.63 5.91 0.66
N GLY A 44 0.71 7.15 1.14
CA GLY A 44 -0.12 7.65 2.24
C GLY A 44 -1.59 7.68 1.86
N TYR A 45 -1.89 8.21 0.66
CA TYR A 45 -3.24 8.26 0.11
C TYR A 45 -3.89 6.87 0.04
N LEU A 46 -3.21 5.89 -0.58
CA LEU A 46 -3.72 4.52 -0.69
C LEU A 46 -3.93 3.87 0.68
N LYS A 47 -2.99 4.01 1.62
CA LYS A 47 -3.13 3.46 2.97
C LYS A 47 -4.30 4.08 3.74
N ARG A 48 -4.59 5.37 3.52
CA ARG A 48 -5.75 6.04 4.13
C ARG A 48 -7.04 5.47 3.57
N LEU A 49 -7.17 5.37 2.24
CA LEU A 49 -8.34 4.78 1.59
C LEU A 49 -8.62 3.37 2.09
N VAL A 50 -7.60 2.50 2.15
CA VAL A 50 -7.76 1.12 2.63
C VAL A 50 -8.21 1.09 4.10
N ARG A 51 -7.69 1.96 4.97
CA ARG A 51 -8.12 2.01 6.38
C ARG A 51 -9.58 2.46 6.53
N GLU A 52 -9.98 3.50 5.78
CA GLU A 52 -11.36 3.98 5.77
C GLU A 52 -12.29 2.89 5.25
N ASP A 53 -11.86 2.18 4.21
CA ASP A 53 -12.61 1.07 3.62
C ASP A 53 -12.77 -0.10 4.58
N MET A 54 -11.70 -0.50 5.27
CA MET A 54 -11.76 -1.48 6.36
C MET A 54 -12.80 -1.09 7.43
N GLY A 55 -12.87 0.20 7.79
CA GLY A 55 -13.88 0.70 8.74
C GLY A 55 -15.31 0.58 8.22
N ARG A 56 -15.54 0.88 6.94
CA ARG A 56 -16.85 0.71 6.28
C ARG A 56 -17.26 -0.76 6.18
N HIS A 57 -16.33 -1.65 5.86
CA HIS A 57 -16.60 -3.09 5.76
C HIS A 57 -16.73 -3.76 7.14
N SER A 58 -16.04 -3.26 8.17
CA SER A 58 -16.15 -3.79 9.54
C SER A 58 -17.50 -3.44 10.21
N THR A 59 -18.20 -2.42 9.73
CA THR A 59 -19.56 -2.07 10.20
C THR A 59 -20.66 -2.81 9.45
N ILE A 60 -20.31 -3.55 8.38
CA ILE A 60 -21.20 -4.49 7.68
C ILE A 60 -20.94 -5.91 8.23
N SER A 61 -21.19 -6.08 9.53
CA SER A 61 -21.61 -7.37 10.07
C SER A 61 -22.68 -7.14 11.15
N PRO A 62 -23.92 -6.78 10.77
CA PRO A 62 -25.07 -7.19 11.54
C PRO A 62 -25.44 -8.62 11.12
N SER A 63 -25.54 -9.51 12.11
CA SER A 63 -26.25 -10.78 12.06
C SER A 63 -25.85 -11.81 10.98
N SER A 64 -25.25 -12.91 11.44
CA SER A 64 -25.81 -14.21 11.13
C SER A 64 -26.06 -14.92 12.46
N SER A 65 -27.34 -14.97 12.81
CA SER A 65 -27.92 -15.88 13.80
C SER A 65 -28.00 -17.29 13.23
#